data_AF-A0A962WN20-F1
#
_entry.id   AF-A0A962WN20-F1
#
_cell.length_a   1.000
_cell.length_b   1.000
_cell.length_c   1.000
_cell.angle_alpha   90.00
_cell.angle_beta   90.00
_cell.angle_gamma   90.00
#
_symmetry.space_group_name_H-M   'P 1'
#
loop_
_entity.id
_entity.type
_entity.pdbx_description
1 polymer ?
#
loop_
_entity_poly.entity_id
_entity_poly.type
_entity_poly.pdbx_seq_one_letter_code
_entity_poly.pdbx_strand_id
1 'polypeptide(L)'
;MFLALLAAVALVAALLALLPAWRSREESADEGRADNLRRLDELEADIAAGDVDQASAALVRAELERAVLSATSATPGPQRRGNRALLGVIVVAVLAGSIPLYQHLGTPRLAEFAITHPGADVAEPRNAVELLLDEVRARTVAVPDDVEAWTVLGRTTLSLGQFDEALAAAEHAHALAPDDVGGMLLLIDALAMRDGGRFGTRARELIGRVRELEPGNVTALVLEGIAFEQDGASAQALAAWRQALAALPPAAPFRHELEMMIAGVGGAPATQPAATPGPSVARALDVEVRLAPGLGTDLPPDTPVFVLARAPQGPPAPLAVTRLRLAELPAQVRLDDSMAMVPGHNL
;
A
#
# COMPACT_ATOMS: atom_id res chain seq x y z
N MET A 1 -6.29 5.40 22.61
CA MET A 1 -7.53 5.77 23.35
C MET A 1 -8.57 4.65 23.37
N PHE A 2 -8.89 4.00 22.25
CA PHE A 2 -9.94 2.96 22.17
C PHE A 2 -9.73 1.78 23.15
N LEU A 3 -8.50 1.26 23.27
CA LEU A 3 -8.17 0.14 24.16
C LEU A 3 -8.30 0.48 25.66
N ALA A 4 -7.96 1.71 26.05
CA ALA A 4 -8.12 2.17 27.43
C ALA A 4 -9.60 2.35 27.81
N LEU A 5 -10.43 2.79 26.86
CA LEU A 5 -11.88 2.89 27.03
C LEU A 5 -12.52 1.50 27.21
N LEU A 6 -12.05 0.51 26.45
CA LEU A 6 -12.56 -0.86 26.49
C LEU A 6 -12.20 -1.56 27.82
N ALA A 7 -10.98 -1.33 28.31
CA ALA A 7 -10.54 -1.82 29.63
C ALA A 7 -11.33 -1.17 30.78
N ALA A 8 -11.62 0.13 30.69
CA ALA A 8 -12.42 0.84 31.70
C ALA A 8 -13.88 0.35 31.73
N VAL A 9 -14.49 0.11 30.57
CA VAL A 9 -15.85 -0.45 30.48
C VAL A 9 -15.91 -1.87 31.05
N ALA A 10 -14.90 -2.69 30.80
CA ALA A 10 -14.82 -4.05 31.35
C ALA A 10 -14.67 -4.04 32.89
N LEU A 11 -13.87 -3.12 33.44
CA LEU A 11 -13.69 -2.96 34.90
C LEU A 11 -15.01 -2.53 35.57
N VAL A 12 -15.74 -1.57 34.96
CA VAL A 12 -17.03 -1.10 35.46
C VAL A 12 -18.09 -2.20 35.39
N ALA A 13 -18.14 -2.97 34.31
CA ALA A 13 -19.05 -4.10 34.18
C ALA A 13 -18.76 -5.21 35.21
N ALA A 14 -17.49 -5.49 35.48
CA ALA A 14 -17.08 -6.43 36.53
C ALA A 14 -17.49 -5.93 37.92
N LEU A 15 -17.27 -4.64 38.21
CA LEU A 15 -17.65 -4.01 39.49
C LEU A 15 -19.17 -4.03 39.70
N LEU A 16 -19.95 -3.69 38.67
CA LEU A 16 -21.41 -3.73 38.69
C LEU A 16 -21.97 -5.15 38.84
N ALA A 17 -21.30 -6.17 38.31
CA ALA A 17 -21.69 -7.57 38.51
C ALA A 17 -21.38 -8.08 39.93
N LEU A 18 -20.38 -7.50 40.60
CA LEU A 18 -19.95 -7.85 41.96
C LEU A 18 -20.73 -7.10 43.05
N LEU A 19 -21.20 -5.87 42.78
CA LEU A 19 -21.96 -5.03 43.72
C LEU A 19 -23.26 -5.68 44.28
N PRO A 20 -24.17 -6.26 43.47
CA PRO A 20 -25.43 -6.81 43.98
C PRO A 20 -25.23 -8.07 44.80
N ALA A 21 -24.10 -8.78 44.64
CA ALA A 21 -23.78 -9.97 45.42
C ALA A 21 -23.36 -9.66 46.87
N TRP A 22 -22.92 -8.43 47.13
CA TRP A 22 -22.66 -7.94 48.49
C TRP A 22 -23.91 -7.33 49.10
N ARG A 23 -24.67 -6.55 48.32
CA ARG A 23 -25.84 -5.82 48.81
C ARG A 23 -27.06 -6.70 49.11
N SER A 24 -27.33 -7.71 48.28
CA SER A 24 -28.43 -8.68 48.52
C SER A 24 -28.20 -9.60 49.73
N ARG A 25 -26.96 -9.69 50.21
CA ARG A 25 -26.57 -10.58 51.32
C ARG A 25 -26.87 -9.97 52.69
N GLU A 26 -26.78 -8.65 52.81
CA GLU A 26 -27.20 -7.90 54.02
C GLU A 26 -28.71 -7.68 54.02
N GLU A 27 -29.28 -7.28 52.89
CA GLU A 27 -30.68 -6.86 52.80
C GLU A 27 -31.66 -7.99 53.14
N SER A 28 -31.42 -9.23 52.67
CA SER A 28 -32.32 -10.38 52.95
C SER A 28 -32.22 -10.92 54.38
N ALA A 29 -31.08 -10.76 55.05
CA ALA A 29 -30.88 -11.21 56.43
C ALA A 29 -31.50 -10.22 57.42
N ASP A 30 -31.38 -8.91 57.14
CA ASP A 30 -32.01 -7.85 57.93
C ASP A 30 -33.53 -7.85 57.76
N GLU A 31 -34.05 -8.11 56.55
CA GLU A 31 -35.49 -8.15 56.28
C GLU A 31 -36.19 -9.31 57.00
N GLY A 32 -35.58 -10.51 56.99
CA GLY A 32 -36.10 -11.67 57.75
C GLY A 32 -36.03 -11.49 59.27
N ARG A 33 -35.03 -10.75 59.78
CA ARG A 33 -34.94 -10.41 61.21
C ARG A 33 -36.03 -9.41 61.62
N ALA A 34 -36.23 -8.37 60.81
CA ALA A 34 -37.23 -7.34 61.07
C ALA A 34 -38.66 -7.91 61.08
N ASP A 35 -38.98 -8.83 60.18
CA ASP A 35 -40.30 -9.49 60.14
C ASP A 35 -40.54 -10.36 61.38
N ASN A 36 -39.54 -11.14 61.83
CA ASN A 36 -39.68 -11.97 63.04
C ASN A 36 -39.80 -11.15 64.32
N LEU A 37 -39.11 -10.00 64.42
CA LEU A 37 -39.26 -9.09 65.57
C LEU A 37 -40.66 -8.46 65.60
N ARG A 38 -41.19 -8.05 64.45
CA ARG A 38 -42.55 -7.51 64.35
C ARG A 38 -43.61 -8.53 64.79
N ARG A 39 -43.46 -9.80 64.39
CA ARG A 39 -44.37 -10.88 64.82
C ARG A 39 -44.28 -11.18 66.31
N LEU A 40 -43.12 -10.94 66.93
CA LEU A 40 -42.96 -11.06 68.38
C LEU A 40 -43.78 -9.98 69.11
N ASP A 41 -43.71 -8.73 68.62
CA ASP A 41 -44.48 -7.62 69.16
C ASP A 41 -45.99 -7.83 68.97
N GLU A 42 -46.41 -8.35 67.81
CA GLU A 42 -47.82 -8.72 67.54
C GLU A 42 -48.29 -9.84 68.50
N LEU A 43 -47.48 -10.87 68.72
CA LEU A 43 -47.80 -11.93 69.68
C LEU A 43 -47.90 -11.40 71.12
N GLU A 44 -47.04 -10.46 71.52
CA GLU A 44 -47.13 -9.83 72.85
C GLU A 44 -48.41 -8.99 73.00
N ALA A 45 -48.86 -8.32 71.93
CA ALA A 45 -50.13 -7.60 71.93
C ALA A 45 -51.34 -8.55 72.07
N ASP A 46 -51.32 -9.70 71.37
CA ASP A 46 -52.40 -10.70 71.41
C ASP A 46 -52.50 -11.39 72.78
N ILE A 47 -51.37 -11.64 73.45
CA ILE A 47 -51.34 -12.13 74.84
C ILE A 47 -51.95 -11.10 75.79
N ALA A 48 -51.63 -9.80 75.60
CA ALA A 48 -52.17 -8.72 76.42
C ALA A 48 -53.68 -8.52 76.21
N ALA A 49 -54.18 -8.79 75.00
CA ALA A 49 -55.60 -8.77 74.66
C ALA A 49 -56.37 -9.99 75.21
N GLY A 50 -55.67 -11.07 75.58
CA GLY A 50 -56.26 -12.30 76.11
C GLY A 50 -56.79 -13.26 75.03
N ASP A 51 -56.46 -13.00 73.77
CA ASP A 51 -56.94 -13.77 72.61
C ASP A 51 -56.16 -15.09 72.41
N VAL A 52 -55.03 -15.26 73.12
CA VAL A 52 -54.15 -16.42 72.99
C VAL A 52 -53.84 -17.04 74.36
N ASP A 53 -53.94 -18.36 74.43
CA ASP A 53 -53.58 -19.15 75.62
C ASP A 53 -52.07 -19.06 75.92
N GLN A 54 -51.72 -18.81 77.20
CA GLN A 54 -50.34 -18.55 77.62
C GLN A 54 -49.38 -19.71 77.35
N ALA A 55 -49.86 -20.95 77.42
CA ALA A 55 -49.00 -22.11 77.15
C ALA A 55 -48.67 -22.23 75.66
N SER A 56 -49.63 -21.89 74.79
CA SER A 56 -49.45 -21.86 73.34
C SER A 56 -48.55 -20.70 72.90
N ALA A 57 -48.73 -19.52 73.52
CA ALA A 57 -47.92 -18.34 73.27
C ALA A 57 -46.43 -18.54 73.63
N ALA A 58 -46.14 -19.25 74.72
CA ALA A 58 -44.76 -19.54 75.14
C ALA A 58 -43.98 -20.39 74.11
N LEU A 59 -44.67 -21.32 73.42
CA LEU A 59 -44.06 -22.14 72.36
C LEU A 59 -43.72 -21.31 71.13
N VAL A 60 -44.65 -20.46 70.68
CA VAL A 60 -44.47 -19.61 69.49
C VAL A 60 -43.37 -18.56 69.75
N ARG A 61 -43.35 -17.97 70.95
CA ARG A 61 -42.30 -17.03 71.36
C ARG A 61 -40.91 -17.66 71.30
N ALA A 62 -40.75 -18.86 71.85
CA ALA A 62 -39.47 -19.56 71.85
C ALA A 62 -38.98 -19.89 70.43
N GLU A 63 -39.89 -20.17 69.49
CA GLU A 63 -39.57 -20.42 68.08
C GLU A 63 -39.12 -19.14 67.36
N LEU A 64 -39.83 -18.02 67.57
CA LEU A 64 -39.49 -16.72 66.99
C LEU A 64 -38.15 -16.17 67.53
N GLU A 65 -37.90 -16.26 68.83
CA GLU A 65 -36.63 -15.86 69.44
C GLU A 65 -35.47 -16.69 68.89
N ARG A 66 -35.67 -18.00 68.71
CA ARG A 66 -34.69 -18.89 68.09
C ARG A 66 -34.46 -18.54 66.63
N ALA A 67 -35.50 -18.15 65.89
CA ALA A 67 -35.38 -17.70 64.51
C ALA A 67 -34.54 -16.41 64.40
N VAL A 68 -34.78 -15.41 65.26
CA VAL A 68 -34.00 -14.15 65.33
C VAL A 68 -32.53 -14.41 65.68
N LEU A 69 -32.27 -15.30 66.63
CA LEU A 69 -30.92 -15.71 67.01
C LEU A 69 -30.22 -16.49 65.89
N SER A 70 -30.95 -17.35 65.18
CA SER A 70 -30.40 -18.12 64.04
C SER A 70 -30.08 -17.22 62.85
N ALA A 71 -30.87 -16.17 62.60
CA ALA A 71 -30.57 -15.14 61.60
C ALA A 71 -29.28 -14.37 61.95
N THR A 72 -29.00 -14.19 63.23
CA THR A 72 -27.74 -13.60 63.74
C THR A 72 -26.55 -14.57 63.60
N SER A 73 -26.82 -15.88 63.56
CA SER A 73 -25.81 -16.96 63.58
C SER A 73 -25.68 -17.71 62.25
N ALA A 74 -26.33 -17.24 61.18
CA ALA A 74 -26.49 -17.99 59.95
C ALA A 74 -25.15 -18.31 59.29
N THR A 75 -24.65 -19.52 59.56
CA THR A 75 -23.56 -20.14 58.81
C THR A 75 -24.16 -20.72 57.52
N PRO A 76 -23.63 -20.41 56.33
CA PRO A 76 -24.32 -20.63 55.07
C PRO A 76 -24.46 -22.13 54.75
N GLY A 77 -25.69 -22.56 54.44
CA GLY A 77 -25.93 -23.83 53.74
C GLY A 77 -25.54 -23.73 52.25
N PRO A 78 -25.20 -24.84 51.57
CA PRO A 78 -24.69 -24.81 50.21
C PRO A 78 -25.84 -24.59 49.21
N GLN A 79 -26.14 -23.33 48.88
CA GLN A 79 -26.97 -23.02 47.72
C GLN A 79 -26.10 -22.91 46.46
N ARG A 80 -26.55 -23.57 45.39
CA ARG A 80 -25.89 -23.65 44.08
C ARG A 80 -25.49 -22.26 43.58
N ARG A 81 -24.20 -21.92 43.73
CA ARG A 81 -23.55 -20.80 43.04
C ARG A 81 -23.74 -21.00 41.54
N GLY A 82 -24.70 -20.30 40.93
CA GLY A 82 -24.67 -20.07 39.50
C GLY A 82 -23.31 -19.46 39.16
N ASN A 83 -22.59 -20.06 38.22
CA ASN A 83 -21.16 -19.88 37.96
C ASN A 83 -20.83 -18.48 37.37
N ARG A 84 -21.28 -17.39 38.02
CA ARG A 84 -21.06 -16.00 37.60
C ARG A 84 -19.57 -15.62 37.68
N ALA A 85 -18.80 -16.26 38.56
CA ALA A 85 -17.34 -16.18 38.57
C ALA A 85 -16.72 -16.81 37.31
N LEU A 86 -17.27 -17.93 36.82
CA LEU A 86 -16.85 -18.54 35.55
C LEU A 86 -17.14 -17.59 34.38
N LEU A 87 -18.28 -16.89 34.40
CA LEU A 87 -18.62 -15.89 33.38
C LEU A 87 -17.60 -14.74 33.34
N GLY A 88 -17.18 -14.24 34.52
CA GLY A 88 -16.14 -13.22 34.62
C GLY A 88 -14.78 -13.70 34.10
N VAL A 89 -14.39 -14.94 34.44
CA VAL A 89 -13.15 -15.56 33.92
C VAL A 89 -13.19 -15.71 32.41
N ILE A 90 -14.34 -16.11 31.84
CA ILE A 90 -14.51 -16.23 30.38
C ILE A 90 -14.36 -14.87 29.70
N VAL A 91 -14.98 -13.80 30.23
CA VAL A 91 -14.85 -12.45 29.63
C VAL A 91 -13.40 -11.98 29.65
N VAL A 92 -12.69 -12.16 30.77
CA VAL A 92 -11.26 -11.79 30.87
C VAL A 92 -10.42 -12.64 29.92
N ALA A 93 -10.67 -13.95 29.83
CA ALA A 93 -9.96 -14.84 28.91
C ALA A 93 -10.20 -14.49 27.44
N VAL A 94 -11.43 -14.11 27.08
CA VAL A 94 -11.79 -13.67 25.72
C VAL A 94 -11.08 -12.35 25.38
N LEU A 95 -11.09 -11.37 26.29
CA LEU A 95 -10.40 -10.09 26.05
C LEU A 95 -8.87 -10.27 26.00
N ALA A 96 -8.31 -11.02 26.94
CA ALA A 96 -6.87 -11.28 27.00
C ALA A 96 -6.39 -12.13 25.81
N GLY A 97 -7.21 -13.07 25.34
CA GLY A 97 -6.94 -13.89 24.16
C GLY A 97 -7.16 -13.17 22.84
N SER A 98 -8.08 -12.20 22.79
CA SER A 98 -8.39 -11.45 21.57
C SER A 98 -7.22 -10.60 21.08
N ILE A 99 -6.40 -10.05 21.98
CA ILE A 99 -5.25 -9.20 21.64
C ILE A 99 -4.17 -9.99 20.87
N PRO A 100 -3.59 -11.08 21.42
CA PRO A 100 -2.60 -11.88 20.69
C PRO A 100 -3.19 -12.55 19.46
N LEU A 101 -4.47 -12.95 19.50
CA LEU A 101 -5.14 -13.52 18.33
C LEU A 101 -5.27 -12.48 17.20
N TYR A 102 -5.60 -11.22 17.52
CA TYR A 102 -5.61 -10.14 16.54
C TYR A 102 -4.21 -9.79 16.03
N GLN A 103 -3.19 -9.86 16.88
CA GLN A 103 -1.80 -9.68 16.43
C GLN A 103 -1.35 -10.79 15.48
N HIS A 104 -1.89 -12.00 15.62
CA HIS A 104 -1.48 -13.15 14.80
C HIS A 104 -2.31 -13.32 13.52
N LEU A 105 -3.62 -13.04 13.56
CA LEU A 105 -4.54 -13.20 12.41
C LEU A 105 -4.92 -11.88 11.73
N GLY A 106 -4.77 -10.75 12.43
CA GLY A 106 -5.15 -9.43 11.93
C GLY A 106 -4.00 -8.69 11.23
N THR A 107 -4.32 -7.51 10.72
CA THR A 107 -3.35 -6.59 10.10
C THR A 107 -3.15 -5.37 11.00
N PRO A 108 -2.42 -5.49 12.12
CA PRO A 108 -2.26 -4.41 13.09
C PRO A 108 -1.67 -3.13 12.47
N ARG A 109 -0.80 -3.27 11.46
CA ARG A 109 -0.22 -2.14 10.73
C ARG A 109 -1.23 -1.35 9.90
N LEU A 110 -2.29 -1.99 9.41
CA LEU A 110 -3.34 -1.30 8.66
C LEU A 110 -4.13 -0.36 9.59
N ALA A 111 -4.32 -0.78 10.85
CA ALA A 111 -4.90 0.07 11.88
C ALA A 111 -3.96 1.22 12.27
N GLU A 112 -2.66 0.96 12.40
CA GLU A 112 -1.65 2.00 12.68
C GLU A 112 -1.53 3.01 11.53
N PHE A 113 -1.53 2.55 10.28
CA PHE A 113 -1.56 3.39 9.09
C PHE A 113 -2.80 4.28 9.05
N ALA A 114 -3.99 3.72 9.31
CA ALA A 114 -5.23 4.49 9.37
C ALA A 114 -5.24 5.54 10.51
N ILE A 115 -4.52 5.28 11.61
CA ILE A 115 -4.36 6.24 12.73
C ILE A 115 -3.38 7.36 12.36
N THR A 116 -2.26 7.02 11.71
CA THR A 116 -1.19 7.96 11.35
C THR A 116 -1.49 8.76 10.09
N HIS A 117 -2.36 8.24 9.22
CA HIS A 117 -2.78 8.88 7.96
C HIS A 117 -4.32 9.01 7.92
N PRO A 118 -4.91 9.93 8.70
CA PRO A 118 -6.36 10.09 8.73
C PRO A 118 -6.90 10.50 7.36
N GLY A 119 -7.80 9.69 6.80
CA GLY A 119 -8.40 9.94 5.48
C GLY A 119 -7.62 9.38 4.29
N ALA A 120 -6.51 8.69 4.51
CA ALA A 120 -5.85 7.91 3.46
C ALA A 120 -6.68 6.68 3.12
N ASP A 121 -7.08 6.56 1.86
CA ASP A 121 -7.71 5.34 1.35
C ASP A 121 -6.62 4.30 1.08
N VAL A 122 -6.66 3.17 1.76
CA VAL A 122 -5.68 2.09 1.59
C VAL A 122 -5.89 1.36 0.25
N ALA A 123 -7.03 1.57 -0.41
CA ALA A 123 -7.27 1.10 -1.77
C ALA A 123 -6.52 1.93 -2.83
N GLU A 124 -6.04 3.13 -2.48
CA GLU A 124 -5.17 3.90 -3.37
C GLU A 124 -3.80 3.20 -3.51
N PRO A 125 -3.33 2.92 -4.73
CA PRO A 125 -2.09 2.17 -4.96
C PRO A 125 -0.87 2.77 -4.25
N ARG A 126 -0.81 4.11 -4.14
CA ARG A 126 0.29 4.81 -3.49
C ARG A 126 0.38 4.50 -1.99
N ASN A 127 -0.76 4.49 -1.31
CA ASN A 127 -0.82 4.23 0.13
C ASN A 127 -0.51 2.76 0.44
N ALA A 128 -0.93 1.84 -0.44
CA ALA A 128 -0.56 0.44 -0.35
C ALA A 128 0.96 0.23 -0.49
N VAL A 129 1.61 0.95 -1.42
CA VAL A 129 3.07 0.90 -1.59
C VAL A 129 3.80 1.45 -0.36
N GLU A 130 3.33 2.56 0.23
CA GLU A 130 3.93 3.13 1.45
C GLU A 130 3.81 2.15 2.64
N LEU A 131 2.68 1.47 2.81
CA LEU A 131 2.49 0.47 3.86
C LEU A 131 3.40 -0.75 3.69
N LEU A 132 3.55 -1.23 2.44
CA LEU A 132 4.49 -2.32 2.13
C LEU A 132 5.94 -1.89 2.34
N LEU A 133 6.28 -0.65 2.04
CA LEU A 133 7.62 -0.10 2.24
C LEU A 133 8.01 -0.09 3.71
N ASP A 134 7.09 0.26 4.61
CA ASP A 134 7.33 0.19 6.05
C ASP A 134 7.52 -1.25 6.56
N GLU A 135 6.88 -2.25 5.93
CA GLU A 135 7.15 -3.67 6.22
C GLU A 135 8.57 -4.06 5.80
N VAL A 136 8.98 -3.64 4.61
CA VAL A 136 10.33 -3.90 4.11
C VAL A 136 11.38 -3.24 5.00
N ARG A 137 11.18 -1.98 5.42
CA ARG A 137 12.08 -1.28 6.38
C ARG A 137 12.18 -1.99 7.72
N ALA A 138 11.05 -2.47 8.26
CA ALA A 138 11.07 -3.22 9.51
C ALA A 138 11.84 -4.54 9.36
N ARG A 139 11.70 -5.21 8.21
CA ARG A 139 12.43 -6.44 7.90
C ARG A 139 13.94 -6.20 7.81
N THR A 140 14.39 -5.11 7.18
CA THR A 140 15.83 -4.80 7.11
C THR A 140 16.43 -4.48 8.48
N VAL A 141 15.64 -3.96 9.43
CA VAL A 141 16.06 -3.79 10.83
C VAL A 141 16.07 -5.12 11.60
N ALA A 142 15.04 -5.95 11.42
CA ALA A 142 14.91 -7.23 12.11
C ALA A 142 15.91 -8.27 11.62
N VAL A 143 16.25 -8.25 10.33
CA VAL A 143 17.21 -9.15 9.67
C VAL A 143 18.20 -8.30 8.86
N PRO A 144 19.25 -7.75 9.50
CA PRO A 144 20.19 -6.84 8.85
C PRO A 144 21.00 -7.45 7.70
N ASP A 145 21.15 -8.77 7.68
CA ASP A 145 21.93 -9.48 6.64
C ASP A 145 21.05 -10.01 5.49
N ASP A 146 19.77 -9.59 5.42
CA ASP A 146 18.84 -10.00 4.37
C ASP A 146 19.03 -9.18 3.08
N VAL A 147 19.87 -9.68 2.18
CA VAL A 147 20.18 -9.04 0.88
C VAL A 147 18.93 -8.75 0.06
N GLU A 148 17.95 -9.65 0.08
CA GLU A 148 16.71 -9.50 -0.69
C GLU A 148 15.88 -8.35 -0.15
N ALA A 149 15.74 -8.26 1.18
CA ALA A 149 15.03 -7.16 1.82
C ALA A 149 15.66 -5.79 1.49
N TRP A 150 16.99 -5.68 1.54
CA TRP A 150 17.69 -4.45 1.17
C TRP A 150 17.55 -4.11 -0.33
N THR A 151 17.57 -5.11 -1.20
CA THR A 151 17.39 -4.93 -2.66
C THR A 151 15.97 -4.47 -2.99
N VAL A 152 14.96 -5.06 -2.34
CA VAL A 152 13.55 -4.64 -2.49
C VAL A 152 13.38 -3.22 -1.96
N LEU A 153 13.98 -2.89 -0.80
CA LEU A 153 13.95 -1.55 -0.25
C LEU A 153 14.53 -0.55 -1.26
N GLY A 154 15.75 -0.80 -1.73
CA GLY A 154 16.44 0.08 -2.67
C GLY A 154 15.69 0.29 -3.98
N ARG A 155 15.15 -0.79 -4.58
CA ARG A 155 14.39 -0.68 -5.84
C ARG A 155 13.08 0.07 -5.65
N THR A 156 12.39 -0.15 -4.53
CA THR A 156 11.10 0.48 -4.23
C THR A 156 11.30 1.97 -3.97
N THR A 157 12.24 2.34 -3.11
CA THR A 157 12.54 3.75 -2.80
C THR A 157 13.06 4.48 -4.04
N LEU A 158 13.83 3.83 -4.92
CA LEU A 158 14.26 4.40 -6.20
C LEU A 158 13.07 4.71 -7.10
N SER A 159 12.10 3.78 -7.21
CA SER A 159 10.88 4.00 -8.01
C SER A 159 9.98 5.12 -7.47
N LEU A 160 10.06 5.38 -6.16
CA LEU A 160 9.34 6.47 -5.48
C LEU A 160 10.09 7.81 -5.51
N GLY A 161 11.29 7.86 -6.10
CA GLY A 161 12.12 9.06 -6.13
C GLY A 161 12.86 9.37 -4.82
N GLN A 162 12.88 8.44 -3.87
CA GLN A 162 13.58 8.55 -2.58
C GLN A 162 15.05 8.12 -2.73
N PHE A 163 15.83 8.90 -3.48
CA PHE A 163 17.15 8.49 -3.96
C PHE A 163 18.19 8.29 -2.85
N ASP A 164 18.16 9.08 -1.78
CA ASP A 164 19.10 8.92 -0.66
C ASP A 164 18.89 7.60 0.08
N GLU A 165 17.63 7.22 0.31
CA GLU A 165 17.30 5.94 0.94
C GLU A 165 17.58 4.76 0.00
N ALA A 166 17.30 4.93 -1.29
CA ALA A 166 17.63 3.94 -2.32
C ALA A 166 19.12 3.65 -2.35
N LEU A 167 19.96 4.69 -2.29
CA LEU A 167 21.40 4.55 -2.26
C LEU A 167 21.86 3.81 -1.01
N ALA A 168 21.41 4.23 0.18
CA ALA A 168 21.80 3.58 1.43
C ALA A 168 21.42 2.08 1.44
N ALA A 169 20.21 1.75 0.98
CA ALA A 169 19.76 0.36 0.88
C ALA A 169 20.56 -0.46 -0.14
N ALA A 170 20.85 0.11 -1.31
CA ALA A 170 21.66 -0.54 -2.34
C ALA A 170 23.12 -0.75 -1.88
N GLU A 171 23.70 0.20 -1.15
CA GLU A 171 25.03 0.06 -0.55
C GLU A 171 25.07 -1.07 0.47
N HIS A 172 24.06 -1.18 1.33
CA HIS A 172 23.94 -2.28 2.28
C HIS A 172 23.80 -3.64 1.56
N ALA A 173 22.92 -3.74 0.55
CA ALA A 173 22.76 -4.97 -0.22
C ALA A 173 24.09 -5.39 -0.89
N HIS A 174 24.79 -4.44 -1.52
CA HIS A 174 26.08 -4.69 -2.15
C HIS A 174 27.18 -5.05 -1.15
N ALA A 175 27.18 -4.48 0.07
CA ALA A 175 28.13 -4.86 1.10
C ALA A 175 27.97 -6.32 1.56
N LEU A 176 26.73 -6.81 1.60
CA LEU A 176 26.40 -8.20 1.95
C LEU A 176 26.67 -9.18 0.81
N ALA A 177 26.47 -8.75 -0.44
CA ALA A 177 26.73 -9.55 -1.64
C ALA A 177 27.54 -8.75 -2.68
N PRO A 178 28.87 -8.63 -2.52
CA PRO A 178 29.70 -7.75 -3.36
C PRO A 178 29.78 -8.15 -4.84
N ASP A 179 29.69 -9.44 -5.14
CA ASP A 179 29.75 -9.96 -6.51
C ASP A 179 28.35 -10.18 -7.13
N ASP A 180 27.26 -9.78 -6.44
CA ASP A 180 25.91 -9.84 -7.02
C ASP A 180 25.72 -8.73 -8.07
N VAL A 181 25.64 -9.14 -9.34
CA VAL A 181 25.47 -8.23 -10.48
C VAL A 181 24.17 -7.44 -10.37
N GLY A 182 23.09 -8.03 -9.86
CA GLY A 182 21.82 -7.34 -9.67
C GLY A 182 21.93 -6.18 -8.68
N GLY A 183 22.55 -6.41 -7.53
CA GLY A 183 22.84 -5.41 -6.50
C GLY A 183 23.80 -4.33 -6.99
N MET A 184 24.82 -4.68 -7.78
CA MET A 184 25.71 -3.68 -8.39
C MET A 184 24.96 -2.75 -9.35
N LEU A 185 24.10 -3.29 -10.22
CA LEU A 185 23.29 -2.49 -11.14
C LEU A 185 22.32 -1.57 -10.38
N LEU A 186 21.67 -2.08 -9.32
CA LEU A 186 20.82 -1.25 -8.45
C LEU A 186 21.61 -0.11 -7.81
N LEU A 187 22.84 -0.37 -7.36
CA LEU A 187 23.69 0.66 -6.76
C LEU A 187 24.14 1.70 -7.79
N ILE A 188 24.45 1.28 -9.03
CA ILE A 188 24.77 2.19 -10.14
C ILE A 188 23.57 3.12 -10.42
N ASP A 189 22.36 2.56 -10.49
CA ASP A 189 21.13 3.33 -10.72
C ASP A 189 20.89 4.33 -9.58
N ALA A 190 21.03 3.91 -8.32
CA ALA A 190 20.82 4.78 -7.17
C ALA A 190 21.83 5.94 -7.13
N LEU A 191 23.11 5.67 -7.41
CA LEU A 191 24.15 6.69 -7.53
C LEU A 191 23.82 7.70 -8.64
N ALA A 192 23.43 7.20 -9.81
CA ALA A 192 23.11 8.05 -10.95
C ALA A 192 21.88 8.91 -10.69
N MET A 193 20.81 8.34 -10.14
CA MET A 193 19.57 9.07 -9.85
C MET A 193 19.78 10.19 -8.81
N ARG A 194 20.57 9.92 -7.76
CA ARG A 194 20.95 10.94 -6.77
C ARG A 194 21.75 12.08 -7.40
N ASP A 195 22.63 11.76 -8.35
CA ASP A 195 23.53 12.72 -8.99
C ASP A 195 22.96 13.31 -10.31
N GLY A 196 21.63 13.26 -10.49
CA GLY A 196 20.94 13.89 -11.63
C GLY A 196 21.19 13.21 -12.97
N GLY A 197 21.39 11.89 -12.96
CA GLY A 197 21.68 11.06 -14.13
C GLY A 197 23.16 10.99 -14.50
N ARG A 198 24.06 11.64 -13.74
CA ARG A 198 25.50 11.63 -13.98
C ARG A 198 26.13 10.40 -13.32
N PHE A 199 26.98 9.68 -14.05
CA PHE A 199 27.80 8.65 -13.44
C PHE A 199 29.03 9.29 -12.80
N GLY A 200 29.21 9.10 -11.50
CA GLY A 200 30.44 9.45 -10.78
C GLY A 200 31.53 8.38 -10.91
N THR A 201 32.66 8.55 -10.23
CA THR A 201 33.78 7.58 -10.24
C THR A 201 33.33 6.20 -9.78
N ARG A 202 32.64 6.13 -8.64
CA ARG A 202 32.17 4.86 -8.06
C ARG A 202 31.21 4.10 -8.97
N ALA A 203 30.30 4.81 -9.65
CA ALA A 203 29.39 4.17 -10.59
C ALA A 203 30.15 3.57 -11.80
N ARG A 204 31.15 4.28 -12.34
CA ARG A 204 32.01 3.76 -13.42
C ARG A 204 32.81 2.54 -12.98
N GLU A 205 33.35 2.54 -11.76
CA GLU A 205 34.05 1.38 -11.19
C GLU A 205 33.14 0.15 -11.09
N LEU A 206 31.91 0.33 -10.61
CA LEU A 206 30.90 -0.73 -10.55
C LEU A 206 30.51 -1.23 -11.95
N ILE A 207 30.33 -0.33 -12.92
CA ILE A 207 30.09 -0.72 -14.33
C ILE A 207 31.24 -1.61 -14.82
N GLY A 208 32.49 -1.20 -14.60
CA GLY A 208 33.66 -2.00 -14.93
C GLY A 208 33.65 -3.38 -14.26
N ARG A 209 33.29 -3.44 -12.97
CA ARG A 209 33.18 -4.71 -12.24
C ARG A 209 32.11 -5.63 -12.80
N VAL A 210 30.94 -5.10 -13.18
CA VAL A 210 29.89 -5.88 -13.85
C VAL A 210 30.40 -6.40 -15.20
N ARG A 211 31.19 -5.61 -15.96
CA ARG A 211 31.77 -6.04 -17.24
C ARG A 211 32.81 -7.16 -17.07
N GLU A 212 33.54 -7.18 -15.97
CA GLU A 212 34.48 -8.27 -15.64
C GLU A 212 33.75 -9.58 -15.32
N LEU A 213 32.66 -9.51 -14.57
CA LEU A 213 31.87 -10.68 -14.17
C LEU A 213 30.99 -11.19 -15.31
N GLU A 214 30.34 -10.28 -16.03
CA GLU A 214 29.44 -10.57 -17.15
C GLU A 214 29.76 -9.70 -18.37
N PRO A 215 30.76 -10.09 -19.19
CA PRO A 215 31.14 -9.36 -20.41
C PRO A 215 30.05 -9.25 -21.47
N GLY A 216 28.94 -9.99 -21.32
CA GLY A 216 27.77 -9.94 -22.21
C GLY A 216 26.57 -9.19 -21.62
N ASN A 217 26.67 -8.64 -20.41
CA ASN A 217 25.55 -7.94 -19.78
C ASN A 217 25.18 -6.68 -20.57
N VAL A 218 24.00 -6.73 -21.21
CA VAL A 218 23.50 -5.66 -22.09
C VAL A 218 23.33 -4.36 -21.30
N THR A 219 22.81 -4.42 -20.08
CA THR A 219 22.61 -3.24 -19.23
C THR A 219 23.95 -2.56 -18.94
N ALA A 220 24.97 -3.32 -18.54
CA ALA A 220 26.30 -2.77 -18.28
C ALA A 220 26.93 -2.12 -19.53
N LEU A 221 26.77 -2.72 -20.71
CA LEU A 221 27.23 -2.14 -21.98
C LEU A 221 26.54 -0.81 -22.30
N VAL A 222 25.24 -0.72 -22.03
CA VAL A 222 24.46 0.50 -22.24
C VAL A 222 24.91 1.59 -21.28
N LEU A 223 25.03 1.27 -19.99
CA LEU A 223 25.50 2.19 -18.93
C LEU A 223 26.93 2.67 -19.19
N GLU A 224 27.82 1.77 -19.62
CA GLU A 224 29.19 2.09 -20.04
C GLU A 224 29.20 3.09 -21.20
N GLY A 225 28.37 2.88 -22.22
CA GLY A 225 28.28 3.81 -23.34
C GLY A 225 27.73 5.17 -22.92
N ILE A 226 26.75 5.23 -22.00
CA ILE A 226 26.26 6.50 -21.44
C ILE A 226 27.37 7.21 -20.66
N ALA A 227 28.15 6.49 -19.85
CA ALA A 227 29.28 7.07 -19.12
C ALA A 227 30.34 7.65 -20.09
N PHE A 228 30.67 6.94 -21.17
CA PHE A 228 31.58 7.46 -22.20
C PHE A 228 31.04 8.70 -22.91
N GLU A 229 29.73 8.75 -23.18
CA GLU A 229 29.09 9.92 -23.78
C GLU A 229 29.18 11.14 -22.85
N GLN A 230 28.93 10.96 -21.55
CA GLN A 230 29.10 12.01 -20.53
C GLN A 230 30.54 12.54 -20.44
N ASP A 231 31.51 11.71 -20.77
CA ASP A 231 32.94 12.06 -20.80
C ASP A 231 33.37 12.66 -22.16
N GLY A 232 32.45 12.79 -23.13
CA GLY A 232 32.73 13.27 -24.50
C GLY A 232 33.44 12.24 -25.39
N ALA A 233 33.56 10.99 -24.94
CA ALA A 233 34.22 9.90 -25.64
C ALA A 233 33.26 9.15 -26.58
N SER A 234 32.66 9.88 -27.53
CA SER A 234 31.61 9.36 -28.43
C SER A 234 31.99 8.09 -29.19
N ALA A 235 33.26 7.93 -29.58
CA ALA A 235 33.72 6.73 -30.27
C ALA A 235 33.64 5.47 -29.38
N GLN A 236 33.98 5.60 -28.10
CA GLN A 236 33.89 4.50 -27.12
C GLN A 236 32.43 4.22 -26.77
N ALA A 237 31.60 5.26 -26.62
CA ALA A 237 30.16 5.13 -26.41
C ALA A 237 29.49 4.31 -27.53
N LEU A 238 29.76 4.66 -28.79
CA LEU A 238 29.23 3.96 -29.96
C LEU A 238 29.71 2.51 -30.03
N ALA A 239 30.95 2.22 -29.63
CA ALA A 239 31.46 0.86 -29.58
C ALA A 239 30.69 0.00 -28.56
N ALA A 240 30.49 0.52 -27.35
CA ALA A 240 29.75 -0.17 -26.28
C ALA A 240 28.28 -0.41 -26.67
N TRP A 241 27.59 0.62 -27.18
CA TRP A 241 26.19 0.50 -27.61
C TRP A 241 25.99 -0.43 -28.80
N ARG A 242 26.93 -0.49 -29.76
CA ARG A 242 26.85 -1.48 -30.86
C ARG A 242 27.03 -2.91 -30.34
N GLN A 243 27.87 -3.13 -29.34
CA GLN A 243 27.98 -4.44 -28.68
C GLN A 243 26.68 -4.80 -27.96
N ALA A 244 26.08 -3.86 -27.22
CA ALA A 244 24.77 -4.06 -26.59
C ALA A 244 23.70 -4.42 -27.63
N LEU A 245 23.65 -3.70 -28.75
CA LEU A 245 22.69 -3.93 -29.82
C LEU A 245 22.84 -5.30 -30.48
N ALA A 246 24.09 -5.76 -30.66
CA ALA A 246 24.37 -7.08 -31.21
C ALA A 246 23.93 -8.23 -30.28
N ALA A 247 23.94 -8.00 -28.97
CA ALA A 247 23.48 -8.97 -27.97
C ALA A 247 21.95 -8.97 -27.76
N LEU A 248 21.24 -7.93 -28.22
CA LEU A 248 19.79 -7.80 -28.07
C LEU A 248 19.01 -8.56 -29.15
N PRO A 249 17.94 -9.29 -28.77
CA PRO A 249 16.99 -9.86 -29.72
C PRO A 249 16.37 -8.79 -30.64
N PRO A 250 16.01 -9.10 -31.91
CA PRO A 250 15.37 -8.16 -32.82
C PRO A 250 14.05 -7.56 -32.29
N ALA A 251 13.28 -8.35 -31.53
CA ALA A 251 12.00 -7.95 -30.97
C ALA A 251 12.11 -7.29 -29.58
N ALA A 252 13.32 -7.04 -29.07
CA ALA A 252 13.48 -6.43 -27.75
C ALA A 252 12.94 -4.98 -27.76
N PRO A 253 12.02 -4.60 -26.84
CA PRO A 253 11.42 -3.27 -26.83
C PRO A 253 12.44 -2.13 -26.77
N PHE A 254 13.52 -2.32 -26.00
CA PHE A 254 14.60 -1.34 -25.83
C PHE A 254 15.52 -1.19 -27.05
N ARG A 255 15.44 -2.11 -28.02
CA ARG A 255 16.32 -2.10 -29.21
C ARG A 255 16.23 -0.79 -29.98
N HIS A 256 15.00 -0.33 -30.22
CA HIS A 256 14.76 0.89 -30.99
C HIS A 256 15.35 2.12 -30.30
N GLU A 257 15.22 2.21 -28.98
CA GLU A 257 15.78 3.29 -28.19
C GLU A 257 17.32 3.32 -28.27
N LEU A 258 17.96 2.14 -28.18
CA LEU A 258 19.40 2.01 -28.35
C LEU A 258 19.89 2.39 -29.76
N GLU A 259 19.14 2.01 -30.80
CA GLU A 259 19.42 2.43 -32.19
C GLU A 259 19.35 3.95 -32.35
N MET A 260 18.38 4.60 -31.69
CA MET A 260 18.25 6.06 -31.67
C MET A 260 19.41 6.74 -30.92
N MET A 261 19.84 6.21 -29.77
CA MET A 261 21.03 6.71 -29.06
C MET A 261 22.29 6.64 -29.94
N ILE A 262 22.49 5.51 -30.64
CA ILE A 262 23.61 5.34 -31.58
C ILE A 262 23.51 6.33 -32.75
N ALA A 263 22.33 6.54 -33.31
CA ALA A 263 22.12 7.47 -34.41
C ALA A 263 22.38 8.92 -34.00
N GLY A 264 21.96 9.31 -32.79
CA GLY A 264 22.13 10.66 -32.25
C GLY A 264 23.59 11.04 -31.99
N VAL A 265 24.40 10.12 -31.47
CA VAL A 265 25.83 10.37 -31.18
C VAL A 265 26.73 10.09 -32.39
N GLY A 266 26.40 9.06 -33.16
CA GLY A 266 27.25 8.58 -34.26
C GLY A 266 27.00 9.26 -35.59
N GLY A 267 26.00 10.12 -35.70
CA GLY A 267 25.58 10.72 -36.97
C GLY A 267 25.41 9.63 -38.02
N ALA A 268 24.45 8.73 -37.83
CA ALA A 268 24.15 7.57 -38.69
C ALA A 268 25.39 6.89 -39.33
N PRO A 269 25.90 5.77 -38.79
CA PRO A 269 26.75 4.91 -39.60
C PRO A 269 25.91 4.37 -40.76
N ALA A 270 26.17 4.90 -41.96
CA ALA A 270 25.81 4.31 -43.22
C ALA A 270 26.46 2.91 -43.28
N THR A 271 25.75 1.91 -42.78
CA THR A 271 26.06 0.50 -43.01
C THR A 271 24.76 -0.26 -43.24
N GLN A 272 23.87 0.33 -44.03
CA GLN A 272 23.18 -0.47 -45.02
C GLN A 272 24.21 -0.73 -46.14
N PRO A 273 24.37 -1.98 -46.61
CA PRO A 273 25.04 -2.22 -47.88
C PRO A 273 24.44 -1.28 -48.91
N ALA A 274 25.28 -0.57 -49.65
CA ALA A 274 24.88 0.42 -50.63
C ALA A 274 23.73 -0.11 -51.51
N ALA A 275 22.50 0.23 -51.16
CA ALA A 275 21.41 0.25 -52.11
C ALA A 275 21.75 1.41 -53.04
N THR A 276 22.05 1.06 -54.29
CA THR A 276 22.18 1.96 -55.42
C THR A 276 21.18 3.11 -55.28
N PRO A 277 21.54 4.38 -55.53
CA PRO A 277 20.61 5.49 -55.42
C PRO A 277 19.49 5.33 -56.45
N GLY A 278 18.43 4.65 -56.05
CA GLY A 278 17.12 4.79 -56.63
C GLY A 278 16.59 6.16 -56.21
N PRO A 279 15.84 6.87 -57.05
CA PRO A 279 15.32 8.18 -56.72
C PRO A 279 14.51 8.06 -55.42
N SER A 280 14.92 8.82 -54.40
CA SER A 280 14.11 9.09 -53.22
C SER A 280 12.88 9.84 -53.68
N VAL A 281 11.83 9.11 -54.03
CA VAL A 281 10.51 9.68 -54.24
C VAL A 281 10.02 10.06 -52.85
N ALA A 282 10.11 11.34 -52.51
CA ALA A 282 9.38 11.89 -51.36
C ALA A 282 7.92 11.43 -51.50
N ARG A 283 7.45 10.59 -50.58
CA ARG A 283 6.09 10.08 -50.62
C ARG A 283 5.18 11.25 -50.24
N ALA A 284 4.50 11.79 -51.24
CA ALA A 284 3.48 12.81 -51.06
C ALA A 284 2.13 12.18 -51.40
N LEU A 285 1.15 12.38 -50.53
CA LEU A 285 -0.22 11.97 -50.75
C LEU A 285 -1.03 13.20 -51.13
N ASP A 286 -1.41 13.29 -52.40
CA ASP A 286 -2.33 14.31 -52.89
C ASP A 286 -3.77 13.83 -52.64
N VAL A 287 -4.48 14.49 -51.73
CA VAL A 287 -5.84 14.14 -51.32
C VAL A 287 -6.78 15.28 -51.70
N GLU A 288 -7.86 14.94 -52.42
CA GLU A 288 -8.94 15.88 -52.69
C GLU A 288 -10.00 15.79 -51.59
N VAL A 289 -10.28 16.91 -50.92
CA VAL A 289 -11.26 16.99 -49.85
C VAL A 289 -12.49 17.73 -50.36
N ARG A 290 -13.64 17.03 -50.35
CA ARG A 290 -14.95 17.59 -50.72
C ARG A 290 -15.97 17.35 -49.61
N LEU A 291 -16.87 18.30 -49.42
CA LEU A 291 -17.99 18.13 -48.50
C LEU A 291 -19.04 17.20 -49.12
N ALA A 292 -19.51 16.20 -48.37
CA ALA A 292 -20.53 15.28 -48.85
C ALA A 292 -21.90 15.98 -49.00
N PRO A 293 -22.67 15.72 -50.07
CA PRO A 293 -24.02 16.24 -50.22
C PRO A 293 -24.93 15.62 -49.15
N GLY A 294 -25.27 16.41 -48.12
CA GLY A 294 -26.06 15.96 -46.96
C GLY A 294 -25.53 16.41 -45.60
N LEU A 295 -24.29 16.89 -45.51
CA LEU A 295 -23.84 17.68 -44.36
C LEU A 295 -24.54 19.05 -44.42
N GLY A 296 -25.33 19.38 -43.41
CA GLY A 296 -26.20 20.55 -43.37
C GLY A 296 -25.52 21.86 -43.77
N THR A 297 -26.22 22.67 -44.56
CA THR A 297 -25.77 23.97 -45.11
C THR A 297 -25.67 25.10 -44.08
N ASP A 298 -25.85 24.82 -42.78
CA ASP A 298 -25.83 25.82 -41.70
C ASP A 298 -24.46 25.96 -41.01
N LEU A 299 -23.40 25.37 -41.57
CA LEU A 299 -22.07 25.51 -41.00
C LEU A 299 -21.44 26.85 -41.38
N PRO A 300 -20.92 27.63 -40.41
CA PRO A 300 -20.24 28.89 -40.69
C PRO A 300 -19.05 28.69 -41.66
N PRO A 301 -18.81 29.61 -42.60
CA PRO A 301 -17.73 29.47 -43.59
C PRO A 301 -16.32 29.43 -42.96
N ASP A 302 -16.15 29.94 -41.74
CA ASP A 302 -14.88 29.92 -41.00
C ASP A 302 -14.67 28.65 -40.15
N THR A 303 -15.54 27.64 -40.32
CA THR A 303 -15.43 26.38 -39.57
C THR A 303 -14.11 25.68 -39.92
N PRO A 304 -13.27 25.33 -38.92
CA PRO A 304 -12.00 24.66 -39.18
C PRO A 304 -12.23 23.20 -39.58
N VAL A 305 -11.56 22.77 -40.65
CA VAL A 305 -11.54 21.40 -41.16
C VAL A 305 -10.13 20.84 -40.96
N PHE A 306 -10.00 19.71 -40.26
CA PHE A 306 -8.72 19.06 -40.02
C PHE A 306 -8.60 17.81 -40.89
N VAL A 307 -7.51 17.72 -41.67
CA VAL A 307 -7.17 16.56 -42.49
C VAL A 307 -5.98 15.88 -41.83
N LEU A 308 -6.12 14.61 -41.44
CA LEU A 308 -5.10 13.86 -40.72
C LEU A 308 -4.74 12.57 -41.46
N ALA A 309 -3.45 12.31 -41.62
CA ALA A 309 -2.95 10.99 -42.02
C ALA A 309 -2.53 10.21 -40.76
N ARG A 310 -2.98 8.95 -40.62
CA ARG A 310 -2.65 8.08 -39.49
C ARG A 310 -2.11 6.75 -39.98
N ALA A 311 -1.11 6.22 -39.27
CA ALA A 311 -0.65 4.86 -39.49
C ALA A 311 -1.74 3.86 -39.08
N PRO A 312 -2.05 2.82 -39.89
CA PRO A 312 -3.04 1.81 -39.52
C PRO A 312 -2.64 0.96 -38.30
N GLN A 313 -1.34 0.86 -38.01
CA GLN A 313 -0.79 0.32 -36.76
C GLN A 313 0.41 1.18 -36.34
N GLY A 314 0.23 2.06 -35.36
CA GLY A 314 1.24 3.01 -34.89
C GLY A 314 0.74 3.80 -33.67
N PRO A 315 1.60 4.65 -33.06
CA PRO A 315 1.21 5.48 -31.92
C PRO A 315 -0.02 6.36 -32.25
N PRO A 316 -0.81 6.79 -31.24
CA PRO A 316 -2.08 7.51 -31.46
C PRO A 316 -1.91 8.91 -32.11
N ALA A 317 -0.67 9.37 -32.30
CA ALA A 317 -0.36 10.63 -32.95
C ALA A 317 -0.43 10.51 -34.50
N PRO A 318 -1.06 11.46 -35.19
CA PRO A 318 -1.13 11.48 -36.66
C PRO A 318 0.23 11.78 -37.30
N LEU A 319 0.50 11.17 -38.46
CA LEU A 319 1.74 11.33 -39.23
C LEU A 319 1.83 12.70 -39.92
N ALA A 320 0.71 13.23 -40.40
CA ALA A 320 0.62 14.57 -40.98
C ALA A 320 -0.74 15.19 -40.65
N VAL A 321 -0.76 16.51 -40.40
CA VAL A 321 -1.97 17.27 -40.10
C VAL A 321 -1.97 18.57 -40.91
N THR A 322 -3.06 18.81 -41.63
CA THR A 322 -3.34 20.11 -42.26
C THR A 322 -4.67 20.66 -41.78
N ARG A 323 -4.70 21.96 -41.49
CA ARG A 323 -5.92 22.70 -41.13
C ARG A 323 -6.35 23.55 -42.32
N LEU A 324 -7.61 23.38 -42.72
CA LEU A 324 -8.31 24.17 -43.74
C LEU A 324 -9.52 24.87 -43.11
N ARG A 325 -10.15 25.76 -43.87
CA ARG A 325 -11.46 26.34 -43.56
C ARG A 325 -12.53 25.76 -44.48
N LEU A 326 -13.77 25.73 -44.00
CA LEU A 326 -14.89 25.22 -44.79
C LEU A 326 -15.08 25.99 -46.11
N ALA A 327 -14.86 27.31 -46.11
CA ALA A 327 -14.90 28.15 -47.31
C ALA A 327 -13.81 27.83 -48.36
N GLU A 328 -12.76 27.09 -47.99
CA GLU A 328 -11.65 26.72 -48.87
C GLU A 328 -11.90 25.39 -49.61
N LEU A 329 -13.02 24.71 -49.32
CA LEU A 329 -13.39 23.46 -49.99
C LEU A 329 -14.19 23.72 -51.29
N PRO A 330 -13.98 22.92 -52.35
CA PRO A 330 -13.09 21.76 -52.44
C PRO A 330 -11.61 22.15 -52.54
N ALA A 331 -10.75 21.48 -51.78
CA ALA A 331 -9.31 21.74 -51.72
C ALA A 331 -8.50 20.48 -52.08
N GLN A 332 -7.39 20.67 -52.79
CA GLN A 332 -6.36 19.64 -52.94
C GLN A 332 -5.30 19.86 -51.86
N VAL A 333 -5.08 18.85 -51.03
CA VAL A 333 -4.09 18.89 -49.94
C VAL A 333 -3.00 17.89 -50.27
N ARG A 334 -1.77 18.39 -50.35
CA ARG A 334 -0.57 17.56 -50.43
C ARG A 334 -0.04 17.31 -49.03
N LEU A 335 -0.10 16.07 -48.57
CA LEU A 335 0.48 15.63 -47.31
C LEU A 335 1.85 15.01 -47.60
N ASP A 336 2.92 15.56 -47.06
CA ASP A 336 4.28 15.05 -47.24
C ASP A 336 5.07 14.99 -45.92
N ASP A 337 6.22 14.31 -45.96
CA ASP A 337 7.08 14.06 -44.81
C ASP A 337 7.63 15.34 -44.13
N SER A 338 7.53 16.50 -44.78
CA SER A 338 7.93 17.78 -44.17
C SER A 338 6.92 18.28 -43.12
N MET A 339 5.73 17.68 -43.08
CA MET A 339 4.66 18.00 -42.13
C MET A 339 4.63 17.07 -40.90
N ALA A 340 5.64 16.20 -40.75
CA ALA A 340 5.75 15.30 -39.60
C ALA A 340 6.08 16.07 -38.31
N MET A 341 5.23 15.93 -37.30
CA MET A 341 5.39 16.58 -35.98
C MET A 341 6.46 15.91 -35.09
N VAL A 342 6.97 14.74 -35.49
CA VAL A 342 7.97 13.95 -34.76
C VAL A 342 9.06 13.49 -35.75
N PRO A 343 10.35 13.79 -35.52
CA PRO A 343 11.43 13.33 -36.39
C PRO A 343 11.44 11.80 -36.51
N GLY A 344 11.40 11.28 -37.74
CA GLY A 344 11.45 9.83 -38.02
C GLY A 344 10.10 9.13 -38.21
N HIS A 345 8.97 9.85 -38.16
CA HIS A 345 7.64 9.32 -38.47
C HIS A 345 7.13 9.89 -39.81
N ASN A 346 7.51 9.24 -40.90
CA ASN A 346 7.22 9.64 -42.29
C ASN A 346 6.09 8.78 -42.90
N LEU A 347 5.55 9.20 -44.05
CA LEU A 347 4.43 8.55 -44.79
C LEU A 347 4.79 7.23 -45.50
#